data_AF-A0AA35L7A9-F1
#
_entry.id   AF-A0AA35L7A9-F1
#
_cell.length_a   1.000
_cell.length_b   1.000
_cell.length_c   1.000
_cell.angle_alpha   90.00
_cell.angle_beta   90.00
_cell.angle_gamma   90.00
#
_symmetry.space_group_name_H-M   'P 1'
#
loop_
_entity.id
_entity.type
_entity.pdbx_description
1 polymer ?
#
loop_
_entity_poly.entity_id
_entity_poly.type
_entity_poly.pdbx_seq_one_letter_code
_entity_poly.pdbx_strand_id
1 'polypeptide(L)' 'ETGLLVAKITSHTPFSGYEGDRQKSEKKILRDVFTKGDCYFNSGDLLMQDHDGFLYFQDRVGDTFR' A
#
# COMPACT_ATOMS: atom_id res chain seq x y z
N GLU A 1 -12.71 11.94 -0.43
CA GLU A 1 -11.34 12.44 -0.18
C GLU A 1 -10.35 11.46 -0.79
N THR A 2 -9.17 11.93 -1.21
CA THR A 2 -8.12 11.07 -1.77
C THR A 2 -7.35 10.38 -0.66
N GLY A 3 -7.11 9.07 -0.80
CA GLY A 3 -6.38 8.26 0.17
C GLY A 3 -5.39 7.30 -0.48
N LEU A 4 -4.40 6.86 0.29
CA LEU A 4 -3.42 5.86 -0.14
C LEU A 4 -4.05 4.47 -0.16
N LEU A 5 -3.95 3.78 -1.30
CA LEU A 5 -4.34 2.38 -1.39
C LEU A 5 -3.32 1.50 -0.65
N VAL A 6 -3.82 0.73 0.31
CA VAL A 6 -3.02 -0.24 1.07
C VAL A 6 -3.71 -1.60 1.06
N ALA A 7 -2.92 -2.68 0.95
CA ALA A 7 -3.43 -4.05 0.97
C ALA A 7 -2.98 -4.76 2.25
N LYS A 8 -3.91 -5.34 3.01
CA LYS A 8 -3.56 -6.02 4.26
C LYS A 8 -2.69 -7.24 3.98
N ILE A 9 -1.56 -7.35 4.67
CA ILE A 9 -0.69 -8.52 4.62
C ILE A 9 -1.24 -9.53 5.63
N THR A 10 -1.57 -10.72 5.13
CA THR A 10 -2.11 -11.81 5.95
C THR A 10 -1.41 -13.12 5.59
N SER A 11 -1.69 -14.20 6.33
CA SER A 11 -1.23 -15.55 5.98
C SER A 11 -1.78 -16.02 4.62
N HIS A 12 -2.97 -15.55 4.21
CA HIS A 12 -3.59 -15.90 2.93
C HIS A 12 -3.09 -15.03 1.78
N THR A 13 -2.67 -13.81 2.09
CA THR A 13 -2.12 -12.83 1.14
C THR A 13 -0.76 -12.30 1.64
N PRO A 14 0.26 -13.17 1.69
CA PRO A 14 1.56 -12.78 2.21
C PRO A 14 2.28 -11.87 1.21
N PHE A 15 3.11 -10.97 1.72
CA PHE A 15 4.08 -10.23 0.93
C PHE A 15 5.48 -10.80 1.23
N SER A 16 6.04 -11.54 0.28
CA SER A 16 7.36 -12.18 0.43
C SER A 16 8.53 -11.21 0.30
N GLY A 17 8.27 -9.95 -0.06
CA GLY A 17 9.30 -8.96 -0.39
C GLY A 17 9.73 -9.02 -1.85
N TYR A 18 10.66 -8.13 -2.19
CA TYR A 18 11.39 -8.11 -3.45
C TYR A 18 12.66 -8.94 -3.33
N GLU A 19 12.90 -9.78 -4.33
CA GLU A 19 14.12 -10.60 -4.41
C GLU A 19 15.37 -9.71 -4.41
N GLY A 20 16.36 -10.08 -3.60
CA GLY A 20 17.65 -9.38 -3.54
C GLY A 20 17.68 -8.01 -2.86
N ASP A 21 16.54 -7.43 -2.43
CA ASP A 21 16.52 -6.13 -1.77
C ASP A 21 15.53 -6.08 -0.59
N ARG A 22 16.02 -6.57 0.56
CA ARG A 22 15.26 -6.57 1.81
C ARG A 22 14.93 -5.15 2.30
N GLN A 23 15.78 -4.17 2.04
CA GLN A 23 15.51 -2.79 2.47
C GLN A 23 14.34 -2.19 1.68
N LYS A 24 14.29 -2.38 0.36
CA LYS A 24 13.13 -1.97 -0.44
C LYS A 24 11.87 -2.73 -0.04
N SER A 25 12.01 -3.99 0.33
CA SER A 25 10.89 -4.82 0.82
C SER A 25 10.28 -4.24 2.10
N GLU A 26 11.10 -3.95 3.11
CA GLU A 26 10.62 -3.38 4.37
C GLU A 26 10.00 -1.99 4.17
N LYS A 27 10.53 -1.16 3.25
CA LYS A 27 9.95 0.15 2.92
C LYS A 27 8.52 0.05 2.35
N LYS A 28 8.12 -1.09 1.80
CA LYS A 28 6.75 -1.32 1.31
C LYS A 28 5.78 -1.79 2.39
N ILE A 29 6.25 -2.09 3.61
CA ILE A 29 5.41 -2.59 4.69
C ILE A 29 5.12 -1.44 5.66
N LEU A 30 3.84 -1.07 5.77
CA LEU A 30 3.32 -0.21 6.82
C LEU A 30 2.91 -1.09 8.01
N ARG A 31 3.21 -0.66 9.23
CA ARG A 31 2.94 -1.39 10.47
C ARG A 31 2.10 -0.53 11.41
N ASP A 32 1.28 -1.17 12.22
CA ASP A 32 0.46 -0.51 13.24
C ASP A 32 -0.44 0.61 12.65
N VAL A 33 -1.02 0.36 11.46
CA VAL A 33 -1.76 1.35 10.67
C VAL A 33 -3.13 1.64 11.28
N PHE A 34 -3.92 0.60 11.55
CA PHE A 34 -5.24 0.74 12.18
C PHE A 34 -5.24 0.20 13.61
N THR A 35 -4.45 -0.85 13.86
CA THR A 35 -4.33 -1.54 15.15
C THR A 35 -2.91 -2.05 15.35
N LYS A 36 -2.46 -2.11 16.61
CA LYS A 36 -1.12 -2.62 16.93
C LYS A 36 -0.96 -4.07 16.45
N GLY A 37 0.10 -4.33 15.69
CA GLY A 37 0.49 -5.61 15.11
C GLY A 37 -0.02 -5.83 13.68
N ASP A 38 -0.87 -4.96 13.14
CA ASP A 38 -1.27 -5.09 11.74
C ASP A 38 -0.16 -4.67 10.77
N CYS A 39 -0.21 -5.23 9.57
CA CYS A 39 0.75 -4.97 8.51
C CYS A 39 0.01 -4.80 7.18
N TYR A 40 0.42 -3.81 6.42
CA TYR A 40 -0.16 -3.47 5.13
C TYR A 40 0.94 -3.23 4.09
N PHE A 41 0.73 -3.72 2.87
CA PHE A 41 1.53 -3.38 1.71
C PHE A 41 1.11 -2.02 1.17
N ASN A 42 2.09 -1.12 1.01
CA ASN A 42 1.93 0.21 0.43
C ASN A 42 2.05 0.13 -1.10
N SER A 43 0.94 0.32 -1.83
CA SER A 43 0.97 0.32 -3.31
C SER A 43 1.70 1.54 -3.87
N GLY A 44 1.66 2.67 -3.15
CA GLY A 44 2.11 3.97 -3.61
C GLY A 44 1.08 4.72 -4.47
N ASP A 45 -0.14 4.20 -4.63
CA ASP A 45 -1.18 4.82 -5.46
C ASP A 45 -2.20 5.55 -4.60
N LEU A 46 -2.46 6.81 -4.95
CA LEU A 46 -3.52 7.63 -4.36
C LEU A 46 -4.81 7.43 -5.16
N LEU A 47 -5.87 7.01 -4.48
CA LEU A 47 -7.19 6.81 -5.05
C LEU A 47 -8.21 7.75 -4.40
N MET A 48 -9.21 8.16 -5.15
CA MET A 48 -10.39 8.85 -4.65
C MET A 48 -11.61 7.95 -4.87
N GLN A 49 -12.45 7.82 -3.84
CA GLN A 49 -13.74 7.14 -3.93
C GLN A 49 -14.86 8.18 -4.03
N ASP A 50 -15.73 8.04 -5.02
CA ASP A 50 -16.93 8.88 -5.15
C ASP A 50 -18.08 8.40 -4.24
N HIS A 51 -19.24 9.05 -4.34
CA HIS A 51 -20.42 8.69 -3.54
C HIS A 51 -21.07 7.37 -3.94
N ASP A 52 -20.84 6.91 -5.17
CA ASP A 52 -21.38 5.64 -5.70
C ASP A 52 -20.43 4.46 -5.45
N GLY A 53 -19.25 4.73 -4.88
CA GLY A 53 -18.25 3.73 -4.52
C GLY A 53 -17.24 3.40 -5.62
N PHE A 54 -17.22 4.15 -6.71
CA PHE A 54 -16.22 3.98 -7.75
C PHE A 54 -14.87 4.55 -7.31
N LEU A 55 -13.80 3.82 -7.63
CA LEU A 55 -12.43 4.21 -7.31
C LEU A 55 -11.75 4.83 -8.54
N TYR A 56 -11.16 5.99 -8.34
CA TYR A 56 -10.46 6.75 -9.37
C TYR A 56 -9.00 6.95 -8.99
N PHE A 57 -8.09 6.57 -9.88
CA PHE A 57 -6.68 6.90 -9.73
C PHE A 57 -6.49 8.41 -9.76
N GLN A 58 -5.74 8.94 -8.79
CA GLN A 58 -5.42 10.36 -8.68
C GLN A 58 -3.94 10.60 -8.96
N ASP A 59 -3.05 9.88 -8.29
CA ASP A 59 -1.61 10.06 -8.42
C ASP A 59 -0.81 8.87 -7.87
N ARG A 60 0.51 8.89 -8.03
CA ARG A 60 1.46 7.96 -7.44
C ARG A 60 2.51 8.69 -6.59
N VAL A 61 2.67 8.21 -5.35
CA VAL A 61 3.66 8.72 -4.41
C VAL A 61 4.93 7.86 -4.40
N GLY A 62 6.08 8.53 -4.44
CA GLY A 62 7.42 7.94 -4.36
C GLY A 62 8.29 8.18 -5.60
N ASP A 63 9.60 7.93 -5.47
CA ASP A 63 10.64 8.23 -6.49
C ASP A 63 10.59 7.34 -7.74
N THR A 64 9.46 6.73 -8.06
CA THR A 64 9.27 5.94 -9.27
C THR A 64 8.33 6.65 -10.23
N PHE A 65 8.67 7.89 -10.56
CA PHE A 65 8.20 8.49 -11.80
C PHE A 65 8.78 7.68 -12.98
N ARG A 66 7.95 7.42 -13.98
CA ARG A 66 8.38 7.02 -15.33
C ARG A 66 8.17 8.20 -16.25
#